data_AF-A0AA34XLR0-F1
#
_entry.id   AF-A0AA34XLR0-F1
#
_cell.length_a   1.000
_cell.length_b   1.000
_cell.length_c   1.000
_cell.angle_alpha   90.00
_cell.angle_beta   90.00
_cell.angle_gamma   90.00
#
_symmetry.space_group_name_H-M   'P 1'
#
loop_
_entity.id
_entity.type
_entity.pdbx_description
1 polymer ?
#
loop_
_entity_poly.entity_id
_entity_poly.type
_entity_poly.pdbx_seq_one_letter_code
_entity_poly.pdbx_strand_id
1 'polypeptide(L)'
;MALNSLDVQNKTFNPQFRGFSKHEVDEFLDIVVRDYDEFAQTIKDQERELKALRERVKYFDDMKDLLNKSIVVAQDAADNLREQAKSEADTLKINSEKESAEIIANAGQKSSLIIEAAKKEAGNILNAASDDARKLVRDTDDLKRKMRLYHQRMTSIIENQLASIQSDDWAEIFRPTQDYSINPEEKLQMIIEEHLENAESTLVKTQAIQPLTDEEIEQANEKAVEPEVEAEPIESSENIEETEVPTEAKEEVAEVTETVADESPEHSEIDIPKADDSEIFPELEAKAPAETTELVEKDNQETIDLSELKN
;
A
#
# COMPACT_ATOMS: atom_id res chain seq x y z
N MET A 1 0.02 82.86 53.26
CA MET A 1 0.90 83.95 53.71
C MET A 1 0.10 84.93 54.56
N ALA A 2 0.73 85.58 55.55
CA ALA A 2 0.06 86.48 56.51
C ALA A 2 -0.01 87.96 56.05
N LEU A 3 0.77 88.33 55.03
CA LEU A 3 0.79 89.66 54.40
C LEU A 3 0.96 89.49 52.89
N ASN A 4 0.29 90.32 52.10
CA ASN A 4 0.43 90.45 50.65
C ASN A 4 1.29 91.69 50.30
N SER A 5 1.85 91.75 49.09
CA SER A 5 2.56 92.94 48.58
C SER A 5 1.71 94.22 48.72
N LEU A 6 0.40 94.10 48.46
CA LEU A 6 -0.60 95.15 48.68
C LEU A 6 -0.76 95.57 50.16
N ASP A 7 -0.55 94.66 51.09
CA ASP A 7 -0.64 94.94 52.54
C ASP A 7 0.61 95.67 53.05
N VAL A 8 1.76 95.42 52.42
CA VAL A 8 3.03 96.13 52.71
C VAL A 8 2.96 97.56 52.15
N GLN A 9 2.39 97.74 50.97
CA GLN A 9 2.27 99.06 50.32
C GLN A 9 1.25 99.99 51.02
N ASN A 10 0.18 99.44 51.60
CA ASN A 10 -0.83 100.21 52.33
C ASN A 10 -0.48 100.42 53.81
N LYS A 11 0.72 100.02 54.26
CA LYS A 11 1.09 100.09 55.66
C LYS A 11 1.46 101.51 56.09
N THR A 12 0.67 102.09 56.99
CA THR A 12 0.98 103.39 57.61
C THR A 12 1.59 103.22 59.00
N PHE A 13 2.63 104.00 59.31
CA PHE A 13 3.30 104.02 60.61
C PHE A 13 3.04 105.33 61.37
N ASN A 14 2.92 105.24 62.71
CA ASN A 14 2.75 106.43 63.56
C ASN A 14 4.10 107.15 63.75
N PRO A 15 4.17 108.48 63.54
CA PRO A 15 5.40 109.24 63.71
C PRO A 15 5.78 109.36 65.20
N GLN A 16 7.06 109.15 65.53
CA GLN A 16 7.62 109.31 66.87
C GLN A 16 8.79 110.31 66.84
N PHE A 17 9.00 111.05 67.94
CA PHE A 17 9.95 112.18 68.06
C PHE A 17 11.43 111.81 67.79
N ARG A 18 11.74 110.52 67.64
CA ARG A 18 13.06 109.99 67.32
C ARG A 18 12.96 108.68 66.53
N GLY A 19 12.06 108.66 65.53
CA GLY A 19 11.81 107.51 64.65
C GLY A 19 12.62 107.53 63.35
N PHE A 20 12.43 106.50 62.53
CA PHE A 20 13.05 106.39 61.20
C PHE A 20 12.53 107.47 60.24
N SER A 21 13.36 107.83 59.25
CA SER A 21 12.97 108.73 58.18
C SER A 21 11.88 108.09 57.33
N LYS A 22 10.76 108.80 57.13
CA LYS A 22 9.65 108.32 56.28
C LYS A 22 10.13 107.97 54.87
N HIS A 23 10.98 108.82 54.28
CA HIS A 23 11.45 108.64 52.90
C HIS A 23 12.31 107.38 52.72
N GLU A 24 13.22 107.13 53.66
CA GLU A 24 14.11 105.96 53.63
C GLU A 24 13.34 104.66 53.89
N VAL A 25 12.34 104.71 54.76
CA VAL A 25 11.43 103.58 55.00
C VAL A 25 10.56 103.31 53.77
N ASP A 26 10.03 104.35 53.12
CA ASP A 26 9.22 104.20 51.89
C ASP A 26 10.07 103.59 50.76
N GLU A 27 11.32 104.05 50.55
CA GLU A 27 12.24 103.49 49.54
C GLU A 27 12.60 102.03 49.82
N PHE A 28 12.82 101.67 51.09
CA PHE A 28 13.05 100.27 51.47
C PHE A 28 11.79 99.41 51.26
N LEU A 29 10.60 99.92 51.59
CA LEU A 29 9.34 99.21 51.38
C LEU A 29 9.05 98.97 49.90
N ASP A 30 9.42 99.88 49.00
CA ASP A 30 9.30 99.68 47.55
C ASP A 30 10.15 98.50 47.05
N ILE A 31 11.36 98.31 47.60
CA ILE A 31 12.20 97.14 47.31
C ILE A 31 11.55 95.87 47.88
N VAL A 32 11.09 95.91 49.13
CA VAL A 32 10.44 94.77 49.79
C VAL A 32 9.18 94.33 49.05
N VAL A 33 8.37 95.27 48.56
CA VAL A 33 7.16 95.00 47.74
C VAL A 33 7.55 94.27 46.45
N ARG A 34 8.59 94.74 45.74
CA ARG A 34 9.08 94.11 44.50
C ARG A 34 9.56 92.68 44.73
N ASP A 35 10.41 92.47 45.74
CA ASP A 35 10.95 91.15 46.06
C ASP A 35 9.82 90.21 46.55
N TYR A 36 8.84 90.72 47.28
CA TYR A 36 7.65 89.94 47.69
C TYR A 36 6.84 89.45 46.49
N ASP A 37 6.60 90.32 45.50
CA ASP A 37 5.90 89.95 44.28
C ASP A 37 6.70 88.94 43.44
N GLU A 38 8.02 89.10 43.37
CA GLU A 38 8.92 88.15 42.70
C GLU A 38 8.92 86.77 43.40
N PHE A 39 9.00 86.73 44.72
CA PHE A 39 8.88 85.48 45.48
C PHE A 39 7.49 84.85 45.32
N ALA A 40 6.42 85.65 45.31
CA ALA A 40 5.07 85.15 45.12
C ALA A 40 4.87 84.55 43.71
N GLN A 41 5.49 85.12 42.68
CA GLN A 41 5.52 84.52 41.34
C GLN A 41 6.35 83.23 41.31
N THR A 42 7.55 83.26 41.87
CA THR A 42 8.44 82.08 41.90
C THR A 42 7.80 80.90 42.61
N ILE A 43 7.14 81.13 43.76
CA ILE A 43 6.40 80.07 44.48
C ILE A 43 5.29 79.50 43.60
N LYS A 44 4.52 80.35 42.91
CA LYS A 44 3.46 79.87 41.99
C LYS A 44 4.04 79.05 40.85
N ASP A 45 5.16 79.47 40.28
CA ASP A 45 5.81 78.76 39.17
C ASP A 45 6.37 77.41 39.63
N GLN A 46 7.03 77.37 40.79
CA GLN A 46 7.50 76.14 41.42
C GLN A 46 6.35 75.21 41.82
N GLU A 47 5.23 75.74 42.31
CA GLU A 47 4.04 74.94 42.61
C GLU A 47 3.45 74.32 41.34
N ARG A 48 3.41 75.06 40.22
CA ARG A 48 2.99 74.51 38.92
C ARG A 48 3.94 73.43 38.44
N GLU A 49 5.25 73.64 38.55
CA GLU A 49 6.26 72.67 38.14
C GLU A 49 6.19 71.40 39.01
N LEU A 50 6.08 71.55 40.34
CA LEU A 50 5.87 70.42 41.26
C LEU A 50 4.61 69.64 40.93
N LYS A 51 3.51 70.33 40.58
CA LYS A 51 2.28 69.67 40.15
C LYS A 51 2.51 68.87 38.86
N ALA A 52 3.16 69.47 37.86
CA ALA A 52 3.46 68.79 36.60
C ALA A 52 4.39 67.57 36.79
N LEU A 53 5.42 67.70 37.62
CA LEU A 53 6.32 66.60 37.98
C LEU A 53 5.57 65.48 38.69
N ARG A 54 4.70 65.80 39.66
CA ARG A 54 3.88 64.80 40.36
C ARG A 54 2.94 64.06 39.42
N GLU A 55 2.31 64.76 38.48
CA GLU A 55 1.47 64.13 37.45
C GLU A 55 2.30 63.20 36.55
N ARG A 56 3.52 63.60 36.18
CA ARG A 56 4.43 62.77 35.38
C ARG A 56 4.90 61.53 36.13
N VAL A 57 5.22 61.65 37.42
CA VAL A 57 5.56 60.49 38.26
C VAL A 57 4.38 59.53 38.34
N LYS A 58 3.17 60.05 38.57
CA LYS A 58 1.96 59.23 38.59
C LYS A 58 1.76 58.47 37.27
N TYR A 59 1.95 59.14 36.14
CA TYR A 59 1.88 58.49 34.82
C TYR A 59 2.88 57.33 34.70
N PHE A 60 4.12 57.52 35.16
CA PHE A 60 5.13 56.46 35.12
C PHE A 60 4.80 55.30 36.07
N ASP A 61 4.26 55.56 37.25
CA ASP A 61 3.79 54.51 38.17
C ASP A 61 2.62 53.71 37.55
N ASP A 62 1.62 54.40 36.98
CA ASP A 62 0.49 53.76 36.30
C ASP A 62 0.98 52.92 35.10
N MET A 63 1.96 53.44 34.35
CA MET A 63 2.57 52.72 33.21
C MET A 63 3.36 51.49 33.67
N LYS A 64 4.11 51.59 34.77
CA LYS A 64 4.83 50.46 35.36
C LYS A 64 3.86 49.38 35.80
N ASP A 65 2.75 49.75 36.43
CA ASP A 65 1.73 48.80 36.87
C ASP A 65 1.02 48.14 35.68
N LEU A 66 0.73 48.90 34.62
CA LEU A 66 0.19 48.36 33.38
C LEU A 66 1.16 47.37 32.71
N LEU A 67 2.44 47.74 32.63
CA LEU A 67 3.48 46.89 32.06
C LEU A 67 3.62 45.58 32.86
N ASN A 68 3.65 45.67 34.20
CA ASN A 68 3.73 44.50 35.05
C ASN A 68 2.52 43.58 34.86
N LYS A 69 1.30 44.14 34.82
CA LYS A 69 0.09 43.38 34.49
C LYS A 69 0.17 42.72 33.11
N SER A 70 0.64 43.45 32.11
CA SER A 70 0.79 42.91 30.75
C SER A 70 1.78 41.76 30.69
N ILE A 71 2.88 41.83 31.44
CA ILE A 71 3.88 40.75 31.52
C ILE A 71 3.25 39.50 32.15
N VAL A 72 2.51 39.66 33.24
CA VAL A 72 1.83 38.54 33.90
C VAL A 72 0.81 37.90 32.96
N VAL A 73 -0.02 38.69 32.28
CA VAL A 73 -1.00 38.16 31.31
C VAL A 73 -0.30 37.45 30.15
N ALA A 74 0.82 37.99 29.66
CA ALA A 74 1.60 37.35 28.61
C ALA A 74 2.22 36.02 29.07
N GLN A 75 2.70 35.95 30.33
CA GLN A 75 3.19 34.72 30.93
C GLN A 75 2.08 33.69 31.09
N ASP A 76 0.93 34.08 31.64
CA ASP A 76 -0.24 33.20 31.80
C ASP A 76 -0.76 32.68 30.44
N ALA A 77 -0.72 33.53 29.40
CA ALA A 77 -1.08 33.14 28.04
C ALA A 77 -0.06 32.16 27.45
N ALA A 78 1.23 32.39 27.66
CA ALA A 78 2.29 31.48 27.22
C ALA A 78 2.21 30.13 27.93
N ASP A 79 1.94 30.12 29.24
CA ASP A 79 1.79 28.91 30.04
C ASP A 79 0.54 28.12 29.63
N ASN A 80 -0.61 28.80 29.44
CA ASN A 80 -1.81 28.15 28.90
C ASN A 80 -1.57 27.55 27.51
N LEU A 81 -0.91 28.28 26.62
CA LEU A 81 -0.60 27.78 25.28
C LEU A 81 0.31 26.55 25.36
N ARG A 82 1.30 26.56 26.26
CA ARG A 82 2.20 25.42 26.48
C ARG A 82 1.46 24.21 27.05
N GLU A 83 0.57 24.42 28.01
CA GLU A 83 -0.25 23.34 28.59
C GLU A 83 -1.23 22.77 27.57
N GLN A 84 -1.90 23.62 26.80
CA GLN A 84 -2.81 23.20 25.74
C GLN A 84 -2.06 22.40 24.66
N ALA A 85 -0.94 22.92 24.15
CA ALA A 85 -0.13 22.21 23.15
C ALA A 85 0.37 20.86 23.67
N LYS A 86 0.74 20.78 24.96
CA LYS A 86 1.16 19.52 25.58
C LYS A 86 0.00 18.53 25.68
N SER A 87 -1.17 18.97 26.14
CA SER A 87 -2.38 18.14 26.23
C SER A 87 -2.82 17.64 24.85
N GLU A 88 -2.82 18.53 23.84
CA GLU A 88 -3.11 18.17 22.45
C GLU A 88 -2.08 17.18 21.89
N ALA A 89 -0.79 17.35 22.18
CA ALA A 89 0.24 16.39 21.78
C ALA A 89 0.05 15.02 22.44
N ASP A 90 -0.25 14.99 23.74
CA ASP A 90 -0.48 13.75 24.48
C ASP A 90 -1.74 13.01 23.96
N THR A 91 -2.82 13.73 23.70
CA THR A 91 -4.04 13.16 23.13
C THR A 91 -3.83 12.67 21.69
N LEU A 92 -3.09 13.41 20.86
CA LEU A 92 -2.73 12.99 19.52
C LEU A 92 -1.89 11.70 19.56
N LYS A 93 -0.92 11.62 20.47
CA LYS A 93 -0.09 10.42 20.64
C LYS A 93 -0.95 9.21 21.00
N ILE A 94 -1.84 9.33 21.99
CA ILE A 94 -2.73 8.24 22.40
C ILE A 94 -3.64 7.82 21.25
N ASN A 95 -4.22 8.77 20.53
CA ASN A 95 -5.09 8.47 19.39
C ASN A 95 -4.32 7.78 18.25
N SER A 96 -3.11 8.25 17.93
CA SER A 96 -2.25 7.64 16.92
C SER A 96 -1.82 6.22 17.29
N GLU A 97 -1.45 5.99 18.56
CA GLU A 97 -1.13 4.65 19.06
C GLU A 97 -2.34 3.70 18.96
N LYS A 98 -3.53 4.20 19.31
CA LYS A 98 -4.78 3.44 19.20
C LYS A 98 -5.12 3.11 17.74
N GLU A 99 -5.06 4.08 16.84
CA GLU A 99 -5.33 3.89 15.42
C GLU A 99 -4.33 2.91 14.80
N SER A 100 -3.05 3.04 15.13
CA SER A 100 -2.00 2.12 14.69
C SER A 100 -2.28 0.69 15.15
N ALA A 101 -2.66 0.52 16.42
CA ALA A 101 -3.01 -0.79 16.97
C ALA A 101 -4.23 -1.39 16.27
N GLU A 102 -5.24 -0.57 15.95
CA GLU A 102 -6.44 -1.00 15.23
C GLU A 102 -6.12 -1.43 13.80
N ILE A 103 -5.28 -0.68 13.08
CA ILE A 103 -4.82 -1.05 11.73
C ILE A 103 -4.09 -2.39 11.76
N ILE A 104 -3.17 -2.60 12.71
CA ILE A 104 -2.43 -3.85 12.85
C ILE A 104 -3.38 -5.02 13.15
N ALA A 105 -4.35 -4.82 14.05
CA ALA A 105 -5.35 -5.84 14.37
C ALA A 105 -6.21 -6.20 13.15
N ASN A 106 -6.69 -5.20 12.41
CA ASN A 106 -7.50 -5.40 11.21
C ASN A 106 -6.71 -6.10 10.10
N ALA A 107 -5.46 -5.69 9.88
CA ALA A 107 -4.55 -6.33 8.94
C ALA A 107 -4.27 -7.79 9.33
N GLY A 108 -4.05 -8.07 10.62
CA GLY A 108 -3.88 -9.41 11.14
C GLY A 108 -5.10 -10.31 10.92
N GLN A 109 -6.31 -9.79 11.19
CA GLN A 109 -7.56 -10.50 10.90
C GLN A 109 -7.74 -10.78 9.41
N LYS A 110 -7.54 -9.78 8.55
CA LYS A 110 -7.62 -9.95 7.09
C LYS A 110 -6.62 -10.98 6.58
N SER A 111 -5.38 -10.92 7.05
CA SER A 111 -4.35 -11.89 6.71
C SER A 111 -4.74 -13.30 7.13
N SER A 112 -5.29 -13.47 8.34
CA SER A 112 -5.80 -14.76 8.82
C SER A 112 -6.88 -15.32 7.90
N LEU A 113 -7.86 -14.49 7.52
CA LEU A 113 -8.94 -14.90 6.63
C LEU A 113 -8.44 -15.28 5.24
N ILE A 114 -7.50 -14.53 4.68
CA ILE A 114 -6.89 -14.86 3.38
C ILE A 114 -6.16 -16.20 3.46
N ILE A 115 -5.37 -16.42 4.52
CA ILE A 115 -4.67 -17.70 4.73
C ILE A 115 -5.65 -18.86 4.87
N GLU A 116 -6.74 -18.67 5.62
CA GLU A 116 -7.77 -19.69 5.78
C GLU A 116 -8.48 -20.01 4.46
N ALA A 117 -8.89 -18.98 3.70
CA ALA A 117 -9.51 -19.16 2.39
C ALA A 117 -8.56 -19.85 1.40
N ALA A 118 -7.29 -19.44 1.35
CA ALA A 118 -6.27 -20.07 0.52
C ALA A 118 -6.03 -21.53 0.90
N LYS A 119 -6.00 -21.86 2.19
CA LYS A 119 -5.89 -23.26 2.67
C LYS A 119 -7.09 -24.10 2.26
N LYS A 120 -8.30 -23.56 2.38
CA LYS A 120 -9.53 -24.25 1.96
C LYS A 120 -9.50 -24.53 0.45
N GLU A 121 -9.14 -23.53 -0.34
CA GLU A 121 -9.07 -23.68 -1.80
C GLU A 121 -7.99 -24.65 -2.24
N ALA A 122 -6.81 -24.59 -1.61
CA ALA A 122 -5.76 -25.59 -1.84
C ALA A 122 -6.24 -27.01 -1.51
N GLY A 123 -7.02 -27.18 -0.44
CA GLY A 123 -7.66 -28.44 -0.09
C GLY A 123 -8.65 -28.93 -1.17
N ASN A 124 -9.46 -28.03 -1.73
CA ASN A 124 -10.39 -28.35 -2.82
C ASN A 124 -9.64 -28.83 -4.06
N ILE A 125 -8.59 -28.10 -4.47
CA ILE A 125 -7.75 -28.46 -5.62
C ILE A 125 -7.08 -29.81 -5.41
N LEU A 126 -6.53 -30.06 -4.21
CA LEU A 126 -5.90 -31.34 -3.88
C LEU A 126 -6.89 -32.50 -3.98
N ASN A 127 -8.11 -32.32 -3.48
CA ASN A 127 -9.15 -33.34 -3.53
C ASN A 127 -9.59 -33.61 -4.98
N ALA A 128 -9.83 -32.56 -5.76
CA ALA A 128 -10.18 -32.67 -7.18
C ALA A 128 -9.08 -33.41 -7.97
N ALA A 129 -7.82 -33.00 -7.81
CA ALA A 129 -6.68 -33.66 -8.45
C ALA A 129 -6.53 -35.14 -8.00
N SER A 130 -6.84 -35.45 -6.75
CA SER A 130 -6.83 -36.82 -6.23
C SER A 130 -7.92 -37.68 -6.85
N ASP A 131 -9.12 -37.12 -7.05
CA ASP A 131 -10.23 -37.82 -7.69
C ASP A 131 -10.00 -37.99 -9.19
N ASP A 132 -9.44 -36.99 -9.87
CA ASP A 132 -9.01 -37.09 -11.27
C ASP A 132 -7.93 -38.16 -11.45
N ALA A 133 -6.94 -38.20 -10.55
CA ALA A 133 -5.92 -39.25 -10.56
C ALA A 133 -6.54 -40.65 -10.38
N ARG A 134 -7.52 -40.80 -9.48
CA ARG A 134 -8.26 -42.07 -9.32
C ARG A 134 -9.04 -42.43 -10.58
N LYS A 135 -9.67 -41.47 -11.24
CA LYS A 135 -10.38 -41.68 -12.50
C LYS A 135 -9.42 -42.14 -13.60
N LEU A 136 -8.30 -41.43 -13.78
CA LEU A 136 -7.28 -41.78 -14.76
C LEU A 136 -6.72 -43.19 -14.55
N VAL A 137 -6.52 -43.61 -13.30
CA VAL A 137 -6.09 -44.99 -12.98
C VAL A 137 -7.14 -46.01 -13.42
N ARG A 138 -8.44 -45.76 -13.14
CA ARG A 138 -9.52 -46.65 -13.60
C ARG A 138 -9.59 -46.73 -15.13
N ASP A 139 -9.55 -45.58 -15.79
CA ASP A 139 -9.60 -45.50 -17.25
C ASP A 139 -8.40 -46.23 -17.89
N THR A 140 -7.22 -46.13 -17.26
CA THR A 140 -6.01 -46.84 -17.68
C THR A 140 -6.17 -48.35 -17.54
N ASP A 141 -6.73 -48.83 -16.43
CA ASP A 141 -6.95 -50.26 -16.21
C ASP A 141 -8.02 -50.83 -17.14
N ASP A 142 -9.08 -50.08 -17.41
CA ASP A 142 -10.13 -50.44 -18.37
C ASP A 142 -9.57 -50.50 -19.80
N LEU A 143 -8.73 -49.52 -20.19
CA LEU A 143 -8.05 -49.54 -21.48
C LEU A 143 -7.13 -50.75 -21.61
N LYS A 144 -6.35 -51.07 -20.58
CA LYS A 144 -5.51 -52.29 -20.56
C LYS A 144 -6.35 -53.56 -20.71
N ARG A 145 -7.52 -53.63 -20.07
CA ARG A 145 -8.45 -54.75 -20.22
C ARG A 145 -8.97 -54.86 -21.66
N LYS A 146 -9.42 -53.75 -22.25
CA LYS A 146 -9.87 -53.69 -23.66
C LYS A 146 -8.75 -54.11 -24.62
N MET A 147 -7.53 -53.62 -24.42
CA MET A 147 -6.38 -54.00 -25.23
C MET A 147 -6.04 -55.49 -25.11
N ARG A 148 -6.12 -56.07 -23.91
CA ARG A 148 -5.90 -57.50 -23.70
C ARG A 148 -6.91 -58.35 -24.46
N LEU A 149 -8.20 -57.97 -24.43
CA LEU A 149 -9.25 -58.66 -25.17
C LEU A 149 -9.07 -58.52 -26.68
N TYR A 150 -8.75 -57.31 -27.16
CA TYR A 150 -8.44 -57.07 -28.56
C TYR A 150 -7.27 -57.92 -29.04
N HIS A 151 -6.17 -57.94 -28.27
CA HIS A 151 -5.01 -58.77 -28.56
C HIS A 151 -5.40 -60.25 -28.63
N GLN A 152 -6.16 -60.76 -27.66
CA GLN A 152 -6.63 -62.15 -27.67
C GLN A 152 -7.49 -62.47 -28.92
N ARG A 153 -8.41 -61.58 -29.28
CA ARG A 153 -9.25 -61.72 -30.49
C ARG A 153 -8.40 -61.72 -31.76
N MET A 154 -7.43 -60.80 -31.85
CA MET A 154 -6.51 -60.71 -32.98
C MET A 154 -5.66 -61.97 -33.11
N THR A 155 -5.06 -62.44 -32.02
CA THR A 155 -4.29 -63.70 -31.99
C THR A 155 -5.16 -64.86 -32.45
N SER A 156 -6.39 -64.98 -31.97
CA SER A 156 -7.31 -66.05 -32.40
C SER A 156 -7.65 -65.99 -33.90
N ILE A 157 -7.87 -64.79 -34.47
CA ILE A 157 -8.09 -64.63 -35.92
C ILE A 157 -6.85 -65.08 -36.69
N ILE A 158 -5.66 -64.66 -36.27
CA ILE A 158 -4.40 -65.03 -36.93
C ILE A 158 -4.15 -66.53 -36.82
N GLU A 159 -4.34 -67.13 -35.64
CA GLU A 159 -4.23 -68.58 -35.44
C GLU A 159 -5.23 -69.35 -36.31
N ASN A 160 -6.47 -68.85 -36.45
CA ASN A 160 -7.48 -69.45 -37.33
C ASN A 160 -7.09 -69.30 -38.82
N GLN A 161 -6.65 -68.12 -39.25
CA GLN A 161 -6.15 -67.91 -40.62
C GLN A 161 -4.94 -68.79 -40.92
N LEU A 162 -4.02 -68.93 -39.96
CA LEU A 162 -2.87 -69.79 -40.07
C LEU A 162 -3.27 -71.27 -40.12
N ALA A 163 -4.27 -71.70 -39.34
CA ALA A 163 -4.85 -73.03 -39.42
C ALA A 163 -5.54 -73.30 -40.76
N SER A 164 -6.22 -72.30 -41.36
CA SER A 164 -6.82 -72.40 -42.70
C SER A 164 -5.79 -72.43 -43.83
N ILE A 165 -4.63 -71.78 -43.66
CA ILE A 165 -3.52 -71.87 -44.63
C ILE A 165 -2.78 -73.21 -44.48
N GLN A 166 -2.73 -73.73 -43.26
CA GLN A 166 -2.12 -75.02 -42.95
C GLN A 166 -3.07 -76.22 -43.12
N SER A 167 -4.35 -76.00 -43.46
CA SER A 167 -5.29 -77.09 -43.70
C SER A 167 -4.96 -77.82 -45.01
N ASP A 168 -5.21 -79.14 -45.03
CA ASP A 168 -4.99 -80.02 -46.18
C ASP A 168 -5.84 -79.62 -47.41
N ASP A 169 -6.76 -78.67 -47.27
CA ASP A 169 -7.52 -78.07 -48.37
C ASP A 169 -6.60 -77.41 -49.41
N TRP A 170 -5.50 -76.79 -48.97
CA TRP A 170 -4.49 -76.28 -49.90
C TRP A 170 -3.67 -77.42 -50.54
N ALA A 171 -3.46 -78.53 -49.83
CA ALA A 171 -2.82 -79.71 -50.40
C ALA A 171 -3.67 -80.35 -51.51
N GLU A 172 -5.00 -80.19 -51.45
CA GLU A 172 -5.95 -80.58 -52.50
C GLU A 172 -5.90 -79.65 -53.72
N ILE A 173 -5.88 -78.33 -53.49
CA ILE A 173 -5.79 -77.33 -54.58
C ILE A 173 -4.48 -77.46 -55.37
N PHE A 174 -3.37 -77.87 -54.72
CA PHE A 174 -2.09 -78.08 -55.38
C PHE A 174 -1.86 -79.53 -55.87
N ARG A 175 -2.87 -80.41 -55.87
CA ARG A 175 -2.72 -81.75 -56.47
C ARG A 175 -2.47 -81.63 -57.98
N PRO A 176 -1.46 -82.34 -58.53
CA PRO A 176 -1.22 -82.33 -59.97
C PRO A 176 -2.47 -82.74 -60.76
N THR A 177 -2.90 -81.90 -61.69
CA THR A 177 -4.11 -82.11 -62.51
C THR A 177 -4.08 -83.37 -63.39
N GLN A 178 -2.95 -84.06 -63.45
CA GLN A 178 -2.75 -85.30 -64.20
C GLN A 178 -3.62 -86.46 -63.69
N ASP A 179 -4.01 -86.44 -62.41
CA ASP A 179 -4.77 -87.52 -61.77
C ASP A 179 -6.28 -87.54 -62.11
N TYR A 180 -6.79 -86.49 -62.77
CA TYR A 180 -8.21 -86.38 -63.15
C TYR A 180 -8.52 -86.94 -64.56
N SER A 181 -7.51 -87.38 -65.30
CA SER A 181 -7.65 -87.76 -66.71
C SER A 181 -7.95 -89.25 -66.97
N ILE A 182 -7.95 -90.09 -65.93
CA ILE A 182 -7.99 -91.55 -66.09
C ILE A 182 -9.41 -92.16 -65.91
N ASN A 183 -10.37 -91.45 -65.30
CA ASN A 183 -11.79 -91.87 -65.29
C ASN A 183 -12.71 -90.68 -64.94
N PRO A 184 -13.36 -90.03 -65.92
CA PRO A 184 -14.17 -88.84 -65.67
C PRO A 184 -15.55 -89.13 -65.05
N GLU A 185 -16.19 -90.27 -65.35
CA GLU A 185 -17.57 -90.56 -64.89
C GLU A 185 -17.65 -91.00 -63.42
N GLU A 186 -16.73 -91.85 -62.94
CA GLU A 186 -16.69 -92.27 -61.52
C GLU A 186 -16.30 -91.11 -60.60
N LYS A 187 -15.38 -90.24 -61.05
CA LYS A 187 -14.97 -89.07 -60.27
C LYS A 187 -16.05 -88.00 -60.22
N LEU A 188 -16.83 -87.80 -61.27
CA LEU A 188 -17.97 -86.87 -61.21
C LEU A 188 -19.05 -87.38 -60.25
N GLN A 189 -19.30 -88.69 -60.19
CA GLN A 189 -20.20 -89.24 -59.17
C GLN A 189 -19.66 -89.08 -57.75
N MET A 190 -18.37 -89.32 -57.50
CA MET A 190 -17.75 -89.05 -56.20
C MET A 190 -17.83 -87.57 -55.80
N ILE A 191 -17.55 -86.66 -56.74
CA ILE A 191 -17.57 -85.21 -56.48
C ILE A 191 -19.00 -84.73 -56.23
N ILE A 192 -20.00 -85.26 -56.94
CA ILE A 192 -21.42 -84.91 -56.71
C ILE A 192 -21.88 -85.44 -55.34
N GLU A 193 -21.52 -86.67 -54.98
CA GLU A 193 -21.87 -87.27 -53.69
C GLU A 193 -21.19 -86.53 -52.52
N GLU A 194 -19.90 -86.23 -52.65
CA GLU A 194 -19.12 -85.49 -51.64
C GLU A 194 -19.61 -84.04 -51.50
N HIS A 195 -19.95 -83.37 -52.60
CA HIS A 195 -20.55 -82.03 -52.52
C HIS A 195 -21.98 -82.06 -52.00
N LEU A 196 -22.75 -83.14 -52.19
CA LEU A 196 -24.07 -83.29 -51.58
C LEU A 196 -23.94 -83.46 -50.06
N GLU A 197 -23.00 -84.27 -49.60
CA GLU A 197 -22.75 -84.52 -48.18
C GLU A 197 -22.16 -83.27 -47.46
N ASN A 198 -21.28 -82.53 -48.13
CA ASN A 198 -20.76 -81.24 -47.64
C ASN A 198 -21.82 -80.12 -47.69
N ALA A 199 -22.70 -80.11 -48.70
CA ALA A 199 -23.82 -79.17 -48.75
C ALA A 199 -24.85 -79.44 -47.64
N GLU A 200 -25.13 -80.71 -47.34
CA GLU A 200 -25.99 -81.10 -46.21
C GLU A 200 -25.35 -80.72 -44.86
N SER A 201 -24.04 -80.94 -44.70
CA SER A 201 -23.29 -80.55 -43.49
C SER A 201 -23.26 -79.03 -43.27
N THR A 202 -23.14 -78.24 -44.34
CA THR A 202 -23.17 -76.77 -44.27
C THR A 202 -24.60 -76.22 -44.10
N LEU A 203 -25.63 -76.86 -44.66
CA LEU A 203 -27.04 -76.52 -44.39
C LEU A 203 -27.42 -76.79 -42.92
N VAL A 204 -26.98 -77.91 -42.35
CA VAL A 204 -27.21 -78.21 -40.92
C VAL A 204 -26.46 -77.24 -40.01
N LYS A 205 -25.22 -76.89 -40.35
CA LYS A 205 -24.44 -75.89 -39.59
C LYS A 205 -25.02 -74.48 -39.69
N THR A 206 -25.62 -74.10 -40.82
CA THR A 206 -26.25 -72.78 -41.00
C THR A 206 -27.67 -72.72 -40.40
N GLN A 207 -28.45 -73.80 -40.44
CA GLN A 207 -29.76 -73.88 -39.78
C GLN A 207 -29.68 -74.01 -38.25
N ALA A 208 -28.54 -74.46 -37.70
CA ALA A 208 -28.28 -74.49 -36.26
C ALA A 208 -27.86 -73.14 -35.67
N ILE A 209 -27.64 -72.11 -36.50
CA ILE A 209 -27.43 -70.74 -36.05
C ILE A 209 -28.80 -70.14 -35.76
N GLN A 210 -29.20 -70.11 -34.48
CA GLN A 210 -30.35 -69.31 -34.07
C GLN A 210 -30.02 -67.83 -34.28
N PRO A 211 -30.88 -67.03 -34.93
CA PRO A 211 -30.72 -65.59 -34.90
C PRO A 211 -30.88 -65.11 -33.46
N LEU A 212 -29.91 -64.35 -32.93
CA LEU A 212 -30.05 -63.64 -31.66
C LEU A 212 -31.33 -62.80 -31.73
N THR A 213 -32.25 -63.00 -30.79
CA THR A 213 -33.46 -62.20 -30.69
C THR A 213 -33.13 -60.82 -30.15
N ASP A 214 -33.89 -59.81 -30.58
CA ASP A 214 -33.67 -58.40 -30.19
C ASP A 214 -33.70 -58.20 -28.65
N GLU A 215 -34.35 -59.10 -27.88
CA GLU A 215 -34.34 -59.11 -26.41
C GLU A 215 -32.96 -59.43 -25.79
N GLU A 216 -32.11 -60.23 -26.44
CA GLU A 216 -30.76 -60.57 -25.92
C GLU A 216 -29.76 -59.43 -26.20
N ILE A 217 -30.01 -58.65 -27.26
CA ILE A 217 -29.22 -57.46 -27.59
C ILE A 217 -29.63 -56.29 -26.69
N GLU A 218 -30.93 -56.11 -26.40
CA GLU A 218 -31.40 -55.12 -25.43
C GLU A 218 -30.92 -55.41 -24.00
N GLN A 219 -30.92 -56.66 -23.52
CA GLN A 219 -30.40 -56.96 -22.17
C GLN A 219 -28.89 -56.72 -22.01
N ALA A 220 -28.12 -56.81 -23.10
CA ALA A 220 -26.71 -56.44 -23.10
C ALA A 220 -26.50 -54.92 -23.15
N ASN A 221 -27.45 -54.18 -23.75
CA ASN A 221 -27.38 -52.72 -23.91
C ASN A 221 -28.05 -51.95 -22.76
N GLU A 222 -29.05 -52.50 -22.07
CA GLU A 222 -29.72 -51.87 -20.91
C GLU A 222 -28.80 -51.75 -19.68
N LYS A 223 -27.72 -52.56 -19.62
CA LYS A 223 -26.68 -52.45 -18.60
C LYS A 223 -25.60 -51.41 -18.92
N ALA A 224 -25.65 -50.81 -20.10
CA ALA A 224 -24.79 -49.73 -20.53
C ALA A 224 -25.65 -48.51 -20.87
N VAL A 225 -26.16 -47.86 -19.82
CA VAL A 225 -26.69 -46.50 -19.93
C VAL A 225 -25.57 -45.59 -20.42
N GLU A 226 -25.63 -45.21 -21.69
CA GLU A 226 -24.99 -43.98 -22.17
C GLU A 226 -25.62 -42.78 -21.45
N PRO A 227 -24.86 -41.69 -21.30
CA PRO A 227 -25.43 -40.43 -21.74
C PRO A 227 -24.69 -39.93 -22.99
N GLU A 228 -25.53 -39.50 -23.92
CA GLU A 228 -25.28 -38.79 -25.17
C GLU A 228 -24.04 -37.88 -25.14
N VAL A 229 -23.23 -37.98 -26.18
CA VAL A 229 -22.39 -36.86 -26.63
C VAL A 229 -22.65 -36.64 -28.11
N GLU A 230 -23.16 -35.44 -28.41
CA GLU A 230 -23.28 -34.84 -29.73
C GLU A 230 -21.99 -34.98 -30.53
N ALA A 231 -22.15 -35.31 -31.81
CA ALA A 231 -21.07 -35.37 -32.77
C ALA A 231 -20.59 -33.96 -33.16
N GLU A 232 -19.28 -33.71 -33.06
CA GLU A 232 -18.58 -32.79 -33.95
C GLU A 232 -17.45 -33.52 -34.71
N PRO A 233 -17.23 -33.22 -36.00
CA PRO A 233 -16.31 -33.97 -36.84
C PRO A 233 -14.86 -33.52 -36.62
N ILE A 234 -13.97 -34.49 -36.46
CA ILE A 234 -12.52 -34.27 -36.52
C ILE A 234 -12.05 -34.65 -37.92
N GLU A 235 -11.81 -33.67 -38.79
CA GLU A 235 -10.96 -33.86 -39.97
C GLU A 235 -9.50 -33.83 -39.54
N SER A 236 -8.75 -34.84 -39.97
CA SER A 236 -7.29 -34.84 -39.91
C SER A 236 -6.70 -35.45 -41.17
N SER A 237 -5.98 -34.62 -41.92
CA SER A 237 -4.95 -34.89 -42.93
C SER A 237 -4.81 -33.56 -43.69
N GLU A 238 -3.65 -33.06 -44.10
CA GLU A 238 -2.33 -33.60 -44.30
C GLU A 238 -1.40 -32.36 -44.40
N ASN A 239 -0.13 -32.54 -44.06
CA ASN A 239 0.92 -31.56 -44.33
C ASN A 239 1.61 -31.96 -45.65
N ILE A 240 1.93 -30.99 -46.53
CA ILE A 240 3.25 -30.78 -47.19
C ILE A 240 3.18 -29.82 -48.41
N GLU A 241 4.11 -28.84 -48.34
CA GLU A 241 4.83 -28.06 -49.38
C GLU A 241 4.27 -26.81 -50.09
N GLU A 242 4.96 -25.70 -49.75
CA GLU A 242 5.52 -24.60 -50.57
C GLU A 242 4.65 -23.79 -51.55
N THR A 243 4.54 -22.47 -51.30
CA THR A 243 5.00 -21.41 -52.22
C THR A 243 4.95 -20.00 -51.58
N GLU A 244 6.13 -19.36 -51.56
CA GLU A 244 6.49 -17.91 -51.65
C GLU A 244 5.78 -16.77 -50.85
N VAL A 245 6.61 -16.15 -49.96
CA VAL A 245 6.82 -14.73 -49.48
C VAL A 245 6.03 -13.54 -50.12
N PRO A 246 5.93 -12.31 -49.51
CA PRO A 246 6.47 -11.82 -48.22
C PRO A 246 5.62 -10.81 -47.38
N THR A 247 6.21 -10.36 -46.25
CA THR A 247 6.01 -9.09 -45.47
C THR A 247 4.71 -8.97 -44.66
N GLU A 248 4.66 -8.55 -43.39
CA GLU A 248 5.49 -7.63 -42.61
C GLU A 248 5.20 -7.83 -41.10
N ALA A 249 6.24 -7.89 -40.27
CA ALA A 249 6.15 -7.69 -38.83
C ALA A 249 7.46 -7.04 -38.36
N LYS A 250 7.38 -5.82 -37.82
CA LYS A 250 7.99 -5.41 -36.55
C LYS A 250 7.85 -3.90 -36.33
N GLU A 251 7.26 -3.56 -35.18
CA GLU A 251 7.91 -2.79 -34.11
C GLU A 251 8.75 -1.59 -34.54
N GLU A 252 8.32 -0.36 -34.23
CA GLU A 252 9.20 0.69 -33.69
C GLU A 252 8.46 1.92 -33.15
N VAL A 253 9.25 2.68 -32.39
CA VAL A 253 8.99 3.74 -31.41
C VAL A 253 9.08 5.14 -32.06
N ALA A 254 8.69 6.19 -31.31
CA ALA A 254 9.00 7.62 -31.51
C ALA A 254 8.14 8.34 -32.60
N GLU A 255 7.86 9.65 -32.60
CA GLU A 255 7.97 10.82 -31.72
C GLU A 255 7.34 11.99 -32.53
N VAL A 256 6.53 12.84 -31.87
CA VAL A 256 6.23 14.29 -32.10
C VAL A 256 5.76 14.79 -33.49
N THR A 257 4.57 15.45 -33.55
CA THR A 257 4.38 16.90 -33.86
C THR A 257 2.90 17.34 -33.78
N GLU A 258 2.68 18.51 -33.15
CA GLU A 258 1.62 19.53 -33.26
C GLU A 258 0.27 19.24 -33.96
N THR A 259 -0.86 19.55 -33.28
CA THR A 259 -1.68 20.77 -33.53
C THR A 259 -2.86 20.93 -32.54
N VAL A 260 -2.82 22.04 -31.79
CA VAL A 260 -3.85 22.98 -31.27
C VAL A 260 -5.35 22.59 -31.25
N ALA A 261 -5.96 22.63 -30.05
CA ALA A 261 -7.21 23.34 -29.64
C ALA A 261 -7.70 22.74 -28.30
N ASP A 262 -7.50 23.40 -27.16
CA ASP A 262 -8.36 24.45 -26.53
C ASP A 262 -9.20 23.85 -25.39
N GLU A 263 -8.77 24.10 -24.16
CA GLU A 263 -9.56 24.56 -23.00
C GLU A 263 -8.77 24.35 -21.68
N SER A 264 -8.34 25.46 -21.09
CA SER A 264 -7.89 25.61 -19.70
C SER A 264 -9.10 25.95 -18.81
N PRO A 265 -9.10 25.74 -17.47
CA PRO A 265 -8.20 26.43 -16.53
C PRO A 265 -7.76 25.51 -15.34
N GLU A 266 -6.90 25.82 -14.34
CA GLU A 266 -6.41 27.05 -13.73
C GLU A 266 -5.25 26.68 -12.73
N HIS A 267 -4.41 27.67 -12.39
CA HIS A 267 -3.49 27.77 -11.22
C HIS A 267 -2.09 27.10 -11.22
N SER A 268 -1.04 27.90 -11.44
CA SER A 268 -0.16 28.46 -10.38
C SER A 268 1.14 29.07 -10.96
N GLU A 269 1.33 30.38 -10.77
CA GLU A 269 2.61 31.07 -10.98
C GLU A 269 3.15 31.51 -9.60
N ILE A 270 4.36 31.07 -9.27
CA ILE A 270 5.20 31.68 -8.23
C ILE A 270 6.46 32.17 -8.95
N ASP A 271 6.58 33.49 -8.96
CA ASP A 271 7.64 34.28 -9.59
C ASP A 271 8.84 34.41 -8.63
N ILE A 272 10.06 34.19 -9.13
CA ILE A 272 11.32 34.36 -8.37
C ILE A 272 12.07 35.56 -8.94
N PRO A 273 12.31 36.65 -8.19
CA PRO A 273 13.18 37.71 -8.65
C PRO A 273 14.64 37.46 -8.23
N LYS A 274 15.55 37.59 -9.20
CA LYS A 274 17.00 37.81 -9.01
C LYS A 274 17.27 39.29 -8.71
N ALA A 275 18.14 39.58 -7.75
CA ALA A 275 18.93 40.81 -7.64
C ALA A 275 20.14 40.48 -6.71
N ASP A 276 21.41 40.61 -7.06
CA ASP A 276 22.25 41.70 -7.61
C ASP A 276 23.28 42.08 -6.52
N ASP A 277 24.55 41.91 -6.84
CA ASP A 277 25.71 42.05 -5.96
C ASP A 277 26.08 43.53 -5.79
N SER A 278 26.23 44.02 -4.56
CA SER A 278 27.11 45.16 -4.28
C SER A 278 27.61 45.18 -2.84
N GLU A 279 28.92 45.40 -2.75
CA GLU A 279 29.82 45.31 -1.60
C GLU A 279 29.57 46.34 -0.49
N ILE A 280 29.59 45.92 0.78
CA ILE A 280 29.97 46.76 1.94
C ILE A 280 30.69 45.88 2.99
N PHE A 281 32.04 45.92 2.99
CA PHE A 281 32.98 45.39 4.01
C PHE A 281 32.89 46.16 5.37
N PRO A 282 33.56 45.76 6.51
CA PRO A 282 34.77 44.91 6.63
C PRO A 282 34.88 43.93 7.83
N GLU A 283 35.97 43.17 7.75
CA GLU A 283 36.60 42.20 8.67
C GLU A 283 36.77 42.64 10.14
N LEU A 284 36.73 41.66 11.06
CA LEU A 284 37.42 41.70 12.35
C LEU A 284 37.89 40.27 12.74
N GLU A 285 39.13 39.95 12.37
CA GLU A 285 39.94 38.93 13.08
C GLU A 285 40.60 39.56 14.31
N ALA A 286 40.46 38.94 15.49
CA ALA A 286 41.38 39.16 16.61
C ALA A 286 41.38 37.97 17.60
N LYS A 287 42.32 37.04 17.35
CA LYS A 287 43.40 36.61 18.27
C LYS A 287 43.04 36.11 19.69
N ALA A 288 43.34 34.83 19.94
CA ALA A 288 43.47 34.17 21.24
C ALA A 288 44.59 34.76 22.14
N PRO A 289 44.63 34.42 23.44
CA PRO A 289 45.61 33.41 23.92
C PRO A 289 45.04 32.43 25.00
N ALA A 290 45.39 31.14 24.93
CA ALA A 290 46.40 30.40 25.74
C ALA A 290 46.03 30.20 27.24
N GLU A 291 45.73 28.95 27.62
CA GLU A 291 46.55 28.08 28.50
C GLU A 291 46.40 28.33 30.01
N THR A 292 45.75 27.39 30.71
CA THR A 292 46.23 26.90 32.01
C THR A 292 46.04 25.38 32.10
N THR A 293 47.20 24.75 32.20
CA THR A 293 47.63 23.40 32.57
C THR A 293 46.97 22.71 33.78
N GLU A 294 47.02 21.37 33.71
CA GLU A 294 47.16 20.37 34.81
C GLU A 294 45.95 20.19 35.76
N LEU A 295 45.41 18.99 36.00
CA LEU A 295 46.09 17.83 36.57
C LEU A 295 45.40 16.48 36.19
N VAL A 296 46.25 15.47 36.11
CA VAL A 296 45.98 14.04 35.98
C VAL A 296 45.54 13.47 37.32
N GLU A 297 44.49 12.62 37.36
CA GLU A 297 44.45 11.50 38.31
C GLU A 297 43.57 10.36 37.77
N LYS A 298 44.20 9.20 37.58
CA LYS A 298 43.56 7.91 37.36
C LYS A 298 43.12 7.38 38.73
N ASP A 299 41.93 6.80 38.83
CA ASP A 299 41.73 5.70 39.77
C ASP A 299 40.72 4.68 39.22
N ASN A 300 41.26 3.49 38.97
CA ASN A 300 40.56 2.22 38.84
C ASN A 300 40.46 1.60 40.23
N GLN A 301 39.29 1.07 40.60
CA GLN A 301 39.10 -0.11 41.48
C GLN A 301 37.60 -0.44 41.50
N GLU A 302 37.18 -1.55 40.88
CA GLU A 302 37.09 -2.90 41.48
C GLU A 302 35.92 -3.06 42.47
N THR A 303 34.88 -3.75 41.98
CA THR A 303 34.13 -4.85 42.61
C THR A 303 33.89 -4.81 44.13
N ILE A 304 32.61 -4.75 44.51
CA ILE A 304 32.13 -5.42 45.74
C ILE A 304 30.96 -6.34 45.36
N ASP A 305 31.17 -7.61 45.74
CA ASP A 305 30.38 -8.81 45.48
C ASP A 305 29.16 -8.91 46.41
N LEU A 306 28.05 -9.42 45.90
CA LEU A 306 26.70 -9.44 46.51
C LEU A 306 26.46 -10.66 47.41
N SER A 307 27.48 -11.21 48.06
CA SER A 307 27.41 -12.50 48.75
C SER A 307 27.00 -12.47 50.23
N GLU A 308 26.62 -11.33 50.81
CA GLU A 308 26.16 -11.28 52.22
C GLU A 308 24.65 -11.00 52.40
N LEU A 309 23.85 -11.33 51.39
CA LEU A 309 22.42 -11.66 51.59
C LEU A 309 22.31 -13.03 52.28
N LYS A 310 22.48 -13.08 53.61
CA LYS A 310 21.88 -14.06 54.55
C LYS A 310 22.36 -13.86 55.99
N ASN A 311 21.61 -13.08 56.77
CA ASN A 311 20.94 -13.49 58.02
C ASN A 311 20.28 -12.30 58.70
#